data_AF-A0A9X2M509-F1
#
_entry.id   AF-A0A9X2M509-F1
#
_cell.length_a   1.000
_cell.length_b   1.000
_cell.length_c   1.000
_cell.angle_alpha   90.00
_cell.angle_beta   90.00
_cell.angle_gamma   90.00
#
_symmetry.space_group_name_H-M   'P 1'
#
loop_
_entity.id
_entity.type
_entity.pdbx_description
1 polymer ?
#
loop_
_entity_poly.entity_id
_entity_poly.type
_entity_poly.pdbx_seq_one_letter_code
_entity_poly.pdbx_strand_id
1 'polypeptide(L)'
;MSPTTPSTSGPHDGAELPAPPRSPVSRERQVAALMADLLGVPSVEPDDDFFALGGHSLLATRLVTRIGARLGIKLPMRAVFERPTARELSTLLPEQRRALPLIAPVGRTGELPLSHAQERMWLLDQLEPDNPSYNVPIALRLRGPLDLSRLRWALTAVGERHEVLRTRFEEQDGRPVARASEEPRIRFDQVRPGPGESPERAALERAAADAGEPFDLRDGPLVRATLTRLSEDEHLLAICTHHIVFDGWSVSVLIRDLHAAYTGEPQKPLPIQYADYAAWQTAWLKDGALDDQLAHWTSALADLPPTLDLPTDRPRPATASGGALLHGRIGPETAQRLRALAHAEGTTLFSALYAAFGAVLMRRSGQDSAVIGVPVANRSRAEAEDGRRGQDRDARVVTPPSRYPPRWTGRQRRTAQDLEDCPACSAPWSSPWPRPEPAARRSAHAARGSRR
;
A
#
# COMPACT_ATOMS: atom_id res chain seq x y z
N MET A 1 76.33 30.75 35.38
CA MET A 1 77.09 29.83 34.53
C MET A 1 76.40 29.78 33.17
N SER A 2 76.97 30.46 32.18
CA SER A 2 76.71 30.20 30.74
C SER A 2 77.23 28.78 30.38
N PRO A 3 77.03 28.22 29.17
CA PRO A 3 76.40 28.71 27.92
C PRO A 3 75.35 27.68 27.38
N THR A 4 74.61 27.79 26.27
CA THR A 4 75.00 28.17 24.90
C THR A 4 73.74 28.47 24.06
N THR A 5 73.76 29.64 23.42
CA THR A 5 72.95 30.16 22.30
C THR A 5 73.19 29.39 20.97
N PRO A 6 72.72 29.83 19.79
CA PRO A 6 71.42 30.36 19.33
C PRO A 6 70.97 29.75 17.95
N SER A 7 69.83 30.17 17.38
CA SER A 7 69.73 30.74 16.01
C SER A 7 68.32 30.61 15.38
N THR A 8 67.72 31.78 15.12
CA THR A 8 67.01 32.23 13.88
C THR A 8 66.92 31.24 12.70
N SER A 9 65.84 31.12 11.90
CA SER A 9 64.98 32.15 11.28
C SER A 9 63.80 31.56 10.46
N GLY A 10 62.59 32.14 10.58
CA GLY A 10 61.51 32.36 9.58
C GLY A 10 60.81 31.19 8.83
N PRO A 11 59.71 31.42 8.06
CA PRO A 11 58.67 32.46 8.12
C PRO A 11 57.24 31.86 8.28
N HIS A 12 56.26 32.75 8.49
CA HIS A 12 54.83 32.45 8.42
C HIS A 12 54.43 31.90 7.04
N ASP A 13 53.72 30.76 7.03
CA ASP A 13 52.76 30.44 5.97
C ASP A 13 51.54 29.76 6.59
N GLY A 14 50.40 30.45 6.50
CA GLY A 14 49.09 29.92 6.87
C GLY A 14 48.67 28.88 5.84
N ALA A 15 48.82 27.61 6.17
CA ALA A 15 48.19 26.52 5.44
C ALA A 15 46.69 26.50 5.78
N GLU A 16 45.92 27.26 5.02
CA GLU A 16 44.47 27.17 4.96
C GLU A 16 44.10 25.74 4.52
N LEU A 17 43.46 24.98 5.41
CA LEU A 17 42.90 23.67 5.09
C LEU A 17 41.94 23.83 3.90
N PRO A 18 42.03 23.02 2.84
CA PRO A 18 41.13 23.15 1.71
C PRO A 18 39.70 22.86 2.19
N ALA A 19 38.84 23.89 2.08
CA ALA A 19 37.41 23.75 2.31
C ALA A 19 36.85 22.63 1.40
N PRO A 20 35.90 21.80 1.90
CA PRO A 20 35.29 20.77 1.08
C PRO A 20 34.60 21.41 -0.14
N PRO A 21 34.67 20.81 -1.34
CA PRO A 21 34.07 21.39 -2.53
C PRO A 21 32.55 21.44 -2.37
N ARG A 22 32.01 22.63 -2.09
CA ARG A 22 30.58 22.95 -2.21
C ARG A 22 30.28 23.31 -3.67
N SER A 23 30.43 22.34 -4.59
CA SER A 23 29.71 22.42 -5.86
C SER A 23 28.32 21.82 -5.66
N PRO A 24 27.25 22.38 -6.27
CA PRO A 24 25.95 21.75 -6.25
C PRO A 24 26.08 20.36 -6.90
N VAL A 25 25.73 19.29 -6.16
CA VAL A 25 25.66 17.93 -6.70
C VAL A 25 24.75 17.95 -7.94
N SER A 26 25.24 17.51 -9.09
CA SER A 26 24.48 17.52 -10.35
C SER A 26 23.15 16.75 -10.19
N ARG A 27 22.10 17.16 -10.93
CA ARG A 27 20.78 16.49 -10.87
C ARG A 27 20.91 14.98 -11.16
N GLU A 28 21.78 14.63 -12.10
CA GLU A 28 22.17 13.24 -12.41
C GLU A 28 22.65 12.49 -11.17
N ARG A 29 23.60 13.07 -10.42
CA ARG A 29 24.13 12.45 -9.19
C ARG A 29 23.09 12.37 -8.07
N GLN A 30 22.14 13.30 -8.02
CA GLN A 30 21.02 13.23 -7.06
C GLN A 30 20.07 12.08 -7.40
N VAL A 31 19.74 11.89 -8.67
CA VAL A 31 18.90 10.76 -9.12
C VAL A 31 19.64 9.44 -8.92
N ALA A 32 20.94 9.38 -9.25
CA ALA A 32 21.76 8.19 -9.08
C ALA A 32 21.87 7.76 -7.60
N ALA A 33 22.03 8.71 -6.68
CA ALA A 33 22.01 8.42 -5.24
C ALA A 33 20.67 7.83 -4.78
N LEU A 34 19.54 8.34 -5.29
CA LEU A 34 18.22 7.78 -4.99
C LEU A 34 18.05 6.35 -5.54
N MET A 35 18.63 6.06 -6.71
CA MET A 35 18.66 4.71 -7.27
C MET A 35 19.49 3.77 -6.40
N ALA A 36 20.69 4.18 -6.00
CA ALA A 36 21.59 3.40 -5.12
C ALA A 36 20.88 3.02 -3.81
N ASP A 37 20.25 4.01 -3.16
CA ASP A 37 19.48 3.80 -1.92
C ASP A 37 18.33 2.80 -2.09
N LEU A 38 17.69 2.77 -3.26
CA LEU A 38 16.54 1.89 -3.53
C LEU A 38 16.96 0.47 -3.90
N LEU A 39 18.02 0.35 -4.67
CA LEU A 39 18.59 -0.92 -5.11
C LEU A 39 19.40 -1.60 -4.00
N GLY A 40 19.84 -0.83 -2.99
CA GLY A 40 20.67 -1.35 -1.90
C GLY A 40 22.11 -1.64 -2.32
N VAL A 41 22.60 -0.91 -3.33
CA VAL A 41 23.97 -1.00 -3.85
C VAL A 41 24.82 0.18 -3.35
N PRO A 42 26.15 0.05 -3.24
CA PRO A 42 27.02 1.11 -2.70
C PRO A 42 27.00 2.42 -3.50
N SER A 43 26.91 2.32 -4.83
CA SER A 43 26.83 3.46 -5.74
C SER A 43 26.15 3.05 -7.04
N VAL A 44 25.61 4.02 -7.76
CA VAL A 44 25.06 3.92 -9.10
C VAL A 44 25.67 5.06 -9.90
N GLU A 45 26.24 4.77 -11.06
CA GLU A 45 26.77 5.78 -11.97
C GLU A 45 25.63 6.42 -12.79
N PRO A 46 25.79 7.66 -13.30
CA PRO A 46 24.73 8.35 -14.04
C PRO A 46 24.16 7.57 -15.24
N ASP A 47 24.97 6.71 -15.85
CA ASP A 47 24.65 5.95 -17.06
C ASP A 47 24.28 4.47 -16.77
N ASP A 48 24.24 4.07 -15.49
CA ASP A 48 23.82 2.73 -15.11
C ASP A 48 22.30 2.54 -15.29
N ASP A 49 21.91 1.42 -15.89
CA ASP A 49 20.51 1.07 -16.10
C ASP A 49 19.87 0.56 -14.79
N PHE A 50 18.83 1.26 -14.34
CA PHE A 50 18.11 0.96 -13.10
C PHE A 50 17.56 -0.47 -13.04
N PHE A 51 17.10 -1.03 -14.15
CA PHE A 51 16.52 -2.37 -14.21
C PHE A 51 17.59 -3.46 -14.32
N ALA A 52 18.70 -3.17 -15.02
CA ALA A 52 19.86 -4.06 -15.06
C ALA A 52 20.46 -4.28 -13.67
N LEU A 53 20.41 -3.25 -12.80
CA LEU A 53 20.84 -3.33 -11.41
C LEU A 53 19.85 -4.00 -10.45
N GLY A 54 18.77 -4.61 -10.97
CA GLY A 54 17.77 -5.32 -10.17
C GLY A 54 16.55 -4.48 -9.76
N GLY A 55 16.39 -3.30 -10.35
CA GLY A 55 15.19 -2.48 -10.21
C GLY A 55 13.93 -3.19 -10.74
N HIS A 56 12.80 -3.00 -10.05
CA HIS A 56 11.48 -3.52 -10.46
C HIS A 56 10.40 -2.49 -10.16
N SER A 57 9.13 -2.70 -10.56
CA SER A 57 8.10 -1.63 -10.54
C SER A 57 7.87 -1.03 -9.17
N LEU A 58 7.95 -1.83 -8.11
CA LEU A 58 7.84 -1.28 -6.75
C LEU A 58 9.02 -0.34 -6.43
N LEU A 59 10.24 -0.71 -6.80
CA LEU A 59 11.40 0.17 -6.62
C LEU A 59 11.35 1.38 -7.54
N ALA A 60 10.90 1.23 -8.78
CA ALA A 60 10.76 2.34 -9.71
C ALA A 60 9.60 3.29 -9.34
N THR A 61 8.50 2.76 -8.79
CA THR A 61 7.43 3.60 -8.21
C THR A 61 7.98 4.40 -7.03
N ARG A 62 8.76 3.75 -6.15
CA ARG A 62 9.46 4.45 -5.07
C ARG A 62 10.49 5.44 -5.60
N LEU A 63 11.17 5.15 -6.72
CA LEU A 63 12.12 6.05 -7.35
C LEU A 63 11.41 7.31 -7.85
N VAL A 64 10.31 7.16 -8.58
CA VAL A 64 9.47 8.28 -9.03
C VAL A 64 8.96 9.10 -7.83
N THR A 65 8.48 8.43 -6.80
CA THR A 65 8.02 9.08 -5.57
C THR A 65 9.16 9.87 -4.90
N ARG A 66 10.34 9.27 -4.74
CA ARG A 66 11.49 9.90 -4.10
C ARG A 66 12.05 11.05 -4.93
N ILE A 67 12.12 10.90 -6.24
CA ILE A 67 12.47 11.98 -7.16
C ILE A 67 11.46 13.11 -7.01
N GLY A 68 10.16 12.79 -6.97
CA GLY A 68 9.10 13.78 -6.79
C GLY A 68 9.13 14.49 -5.44
N ALA A 69 9.43 13.78 -4.35
CA ALA A 69 9.56 14.38 -3.03
C ALA A 69 10.82 15.25 -2.91
N ARG A 70 11.96 14.80 -3.47
CA ARG A 70 13.25 15.49 -3.32
C ARG A 70 13.43 16.64 -4.31
N LEU A 71 12.89 16.49 -5.52
CA LEU A 71 13.06 17.43 -6.64
C LEU A 71 11.77 18.19 -6.98
N GLY A 72 10.63 17.84 -6.37
CA GLY A 72 9.36 18.54 -6.53
C GLY A 72 8.67 18.29 -7.87
N ILE A 73 8.85 17.11 -8.48
CA ILE A 73 8.42 16.81 -9.86
C ILE A 73 7.60 15.52 -9.91
N LYS A 74 6.42 15.59 -10.51
CA LYS A 74 5.63 14.38 -10.80
C LYS A 74 6.15 13.74 -12.09
N LEU A 75 7.12 12.84 -11.96
CA LEU A 75 7.58 12.03 -13.09
C LEU A 75 6.53 10.96 -13.40
N PRO A 76 6.05 10.84 -14.65
CA PRO A 76 5.20 9.72 -15.00
C PRO A 76 6.04 8.45 -14.88
N MET A 77 5.47 7.39 -14.30
CA MET A 77 6.16 6.10 -14.14
C MET A 77 6.74 5.56 -15.46
N ARG A 78 6.07 5.86 -16.58
CA ARG A 78 6.54 5.58 -17.94
C ARG A 78 7.94 6.13 -18.23
N ALA A 79 8.30 7.28 -17.66
CA ALA A 79 9.60 7.91 -17.88
C ALA A 79 10.77 7.05 -17.37
N VAL A 80 10.61 6.36 -16.24
CA VAL A 80 11.66 5.47 -15.71
C VAL A 80 11.94 4.31 -16.64
N PHE A 81 10.95 3.86 -17.40
CA PHE A 81 11.15 2.81 -18.41
C PHE A 81 11.75 3.32 -19.72
N GLU A 82 11.36 4.52 -20.15
CA GLU A 82 11.85 5.10 -21.40
C GLU A 82 13.25 5.70 -21.27
N ARG A 83 13.65 6.01 -20.04
CA ARG A 83 14.90 6.65 -19.66
C ARG A 83 15.40 5.95 -18.39
N PRO A 84 15.96 4.74 -18.47
CA PRO A 84 16.27 3.93 -17.29
C PRO A 84 17.51 4.40 -16.52
N THR A 85 18.26 5.37 -17.04
CA THR A 85 19.47 5.90 -16.40
C THR A 85 19.21 7.21 -15.64
N ALA A 86 20.06 7.50 -14.64
CA ALA A 86 19.94 8.74 -13.88
C ALA A 86 20.21 9.99 -14.75
N ARG A 87 21.10 9.88 -15.74
CA ARG A 87 21.36 10.91 -16.74
C ARG A 87 20.09 11.24 -17.53
N GLU A 88 19.49 10.24 -18.14
CA GLU A 88 18.31 10.45 -18.99
C GLU A 88 17.10 10.93 -18.18
N LEU A 89 16.88 10.42 -16.97
CA LEU A 89 15.81 10.91 -16.09
C LEU A 89 16.00 12.36 -15.69
N SER A 90 17.25 12.78 -15.49
CA SER A 90 17.54 14.16 -15.10
C SER A 90 17.12 15.18 -16.16
N THR A 91 17.10 14.77 -17.44
CA THR A 91 16.68 15.64 -18.56
C THR A 91 15.17 15.91 -18.58
N LEU A 92 14.37 15.09 -17.89
CA LEU A 92 12.92 15.28 -17.73
C LEU A 92 12.57 16.22 -16.58
N LEU A 93 13.55 16.67 -15.82
CA LEU A 93 13.34 17.53 -14.67
C LEU A 93 13.22 18.99 -15.15
N PRO A 94 12.04 19.64 -15.01
CA PRO A 94 11.90 21.05 -15.38
C PRO A 94 12.86 21.95 -14.58
N GLU A 95 13.29 23.04 -15.22
CA GLU A 95 14.16 24.08 -14.63
C GLU A 95 13.53 24.74 -13.39
N GLN A 96 12.20 24.80 -13.31
CA GLN A 96 11.45 25.42 -12.22
C GLN A 96 10.58 24.40 -11.46
N ARG A 97 10.74 24.37 -10.13
CA ARG A 97 10.00 23.53 -9.19
C ARG A 97 8.56 24.02 -9.04
N ARG A 98 7.56 23.16 -9.22
CA ARG A 98 6.26 23.31 -8.53
C ARG A 98 6.24 22.29 -7.39
N ALA A 99 7.00 22.60 -6.33
CA ALA A 99 7.07 21.73 -5.16
C ALA A 99 5.69 21.66 -4.51
N LEU A 100 5.12 20.46 -4.43
CA LEU A 100 3.92 20.24 -3.64
C LEU A 100 4.20 20.63 -2.17
N PRO A 101 3.24 21.29 -1.49
CA PRO A 101 3.43 21.71 -0.10
C PRO A 101 3.76 20.50 0.77
N LEU A 102 4.58 20.69 1.80
CA LEU A 102 4.90 19.66 2.79
C LEU A 102 3.64 19.32 3.60
N ILE A 103 3.55 18.08 4.07
CA ILE A 103 2.52 17.71 5.05
C ILE A 103 2.98 18.23 6.41
N ALA A 104 2.20 19.15 6.99
CA ALA A 104 2.48 19.73 8.29
C ALA A 104 1.43 19.28 9.32
N PRO A 105 1.81 19.14 10.60
CA PRO A 105 0.84 18.88 11.68
C PRO A 105 -0.24 19.95 11.74
N VAL A 106 -1.50 19.54 11.89
CA VAL A 106 -2.65 20.42 12.09
C VAL A 106 -3.17 20.34 13.53
N GLY A 107 -3.86 21.38 14.00
CA GLY A 107 -4.46 21.38 15.33
C GLY A 107 -5.52 20.28 15.49
N ARG A 108 -5.59 19.66 16.67
CA ARG A 108 -6.57 18.58 16.99
C ARG A 108 -7.87 19.08 17.63
N THR A 109 -7.97 20.38 17.88
CA THR A 109 -9.09 21.02 18.59
C THR A 109 -10.19 21.56 17.66
N GLY A 110 -10.21 21.14 16.40
CA GLY A 110 -11.19 21.57 15.39
C GLY A 110 -11.69 20.43 14.52
N GLU A 111 -12.50 20.76 13.51
CA GLU A 111 -12.98 19.80 12.52
C GLU A 111 -11.83 19.30 11.64
N LEU A 112 -11.53 18.01 11.74
CA LEU A 112 -10.55 17.37 10.88
C LEU A 112 -11.27 16.78 9.67
N PRO A 113 -10.94 17.21 8.44
CA PRO A 113 -11.57 16.66 7.25
C PRO A 113 -11.13 15.20 7.07
N LEU A 114 -11.99 14.42 6.43
CA LEU A 114 -11.62 13.11 5.92
C LEU A 114 -10.78 13.30 4.66
N SER A 115 -9.94 12.30 4.34
CA SER A 115 -9.43 12.20 2.97
C SER A 115 -10.55 11.73 2.03
N HIS A 116 -10.41 11.94 0.73
CA HIS A 116 -11.39 11.47 -0.26
C HIS A 116 -11.62 9.95 -0.21
N ALA A 117 -10.59 9.18 0.18
CA ALA A 117 -10.71 7.74 0.35
C ALA A 117 -11.50 7.39 1.62
N GLN A 118 -11.35 8.15 2.70
CA GLN A 118 -12.17 8.00 3.90
C GLN A 118 -13.61 8.46 3.65
N GLU A 119 -13.83 9.59 2.97
CA GLU A 119 -15.17 10.06 2.57
C GLU A 119 -15.91 9.01 1.76
N ARG A 120 -15.24 8.37 0.79
CA ARG A 120 -15.83 7.26 0.04
C ARG A 120 -16.22 6.09 0.94
N MET A 121 -15.37 5.69 1.89
CA MET A 121 -15.68 4.59 2.82
C MET A 121 -16.86 4.95 3.71
N TRP A 122 -16.87 6.17 4.27
CA TRP A 122 -17.96 6.66 5.09
C TRP A 122 -19.28 6.69 4.30
N LEU A 123 -19.27 7.22 3.07
CA LEU A 123 -20.47 7.24 2.21
C LEU A 123 -20.99 5.83 1.93
N LEU A 124 -20.12 4.86 1.66
CA LEU A 124 -20.53 3.47 1.42
C LEU A 124 -21.13 2.83 2.67
N ASP A 125 -20.59 3.12 3.85
CA ASP A 125 -21.15 2.71 5.13
C ASP A 125 -22.54 3.32 5.38
N GLN A 126 -22.77 4.58 4.98
CA GLN A 126 -24.10 5.20 5.07
C GLN A 126 -25.11 4.62 4.06
N LEU A 127 -24.66 4.22 2.86
CA LEU A 127 -25.54 3.63 1.84
C LEU A 127 -25.86 2.16 2.12
N GLU A 128 -24.93 1.43 2.73
CA GLU A 128 -25.01 0.01 3.03
C GLU A 128 -24.64 -0.23 4.52
N PRO A 129 -25.46 0.23 5.47
CA PRO A 129 -25.19 0.04 6.88
C PRO A 129 -25.12 -1.46 7.21
N ASP A 130 -24.32 -1.80 8.21
CA ASP A 130 -24.07 -3.18 8.66
C ASP A 130 -23.40 -4.08 7.60
N ASN A 131 -22.70 -3.50 6.61
CA ASN A 131 -21.97 -4.27 5.60
C ASN A 131 -20.51 -4.58 6.03
N PRO A 132 -20.14 -5.84 6.31
CA PRO A 132 -18.78 -6.20 6.73
C PRO A 132 -17.77 -6.27 5.57
N SER A 133 -18.15 -5.94 4.33
CA SER A 133 -17.29 -6.08 3.15
C SER A 133 -16.01 -5.24 3.20
N TYR A 134 -15.95 -4.25 4.08
CA TYR A 134 -14.78 -3.40 4.32
C TYR A 134 -14.03 -3.77 5.60
N ASN A 135 -14.29 -4.94 6.19
CA ASN A 135 -13.49 -5.47 7.26
C ASN A 135 -12.19 -6.06 6.69
N VAL A 136 -11.07 -5.78 7.35
CA VAL A 136 -9.73 -6.25 6.99
C VAL A 136 -9.24 -7.19 8.10
N PRO A 137 -9.48 -8.52 7.98
CA PRO A 137 -8.98 -9.50 8.93
C PRO A 137 -7.52 -9.88 8.63
N ILE A 138 -6.72 -9.99 9.68
CA ILE A 138 -5.32 -10.43 9.67
C ILE A 138 -5.19 -11.51 10.74
N ALA A 139 -4.52 -12.62 10.43
CA ALA A 139 -4.24 -13.67 11.41
C ALA A 139 -2.74 -13.89 11.53
N LEU A 140 -2.22 -13.77 12.76
CA LEU A 140 -0.82 -13.99 13.11
C LEU A 140 -0.71 -15.27 13.93
N ARG A 141 0.11 -16.21 13.46
CA ARG A 141 0.47 -17.42 14.22
C ARG A 141 1.72 -17.11 15.04
N LEU A 142 1.57 -17.08 16.36
CA LEU A 142 2.63 -16.79 17.33
C LEU A 142 3.14 -18.11 17.89
N ARG A 143 4.47 -18.28 17.93
CA ARG A 143 5.13 -19.50 18.42
C ARG A 143 6.10 -19.17 19.54
N GLY A 144 6.11 -20.01 20.57
CA GLY A 144 6.86 -19.83 21.80
C GLY A 144 6.01 -19.25 22.94
N PRO A 145 6.66 -19.00 24.09
CA PRO A 145 6.01 -18.43 25.26
C PRO A 145 5.47 -17.03 24.96
N LEU A 146 4.23 -16.77 25.36
CA LEU A 146 3.54 -15.50 25.13
C LEU A 146 3.21 -14.81 26.46
N ASP A 147 3.75 -13.61 26.66
CA ASP A 147 3.38 -12.74 27.77
C ASP A 147 2.12 -11.94 27.38
N LEU A 148 0.99 -12.37 27.94
CA LEU A 148 -0.32 -11.77 27.64
C LEU A 148 -0.43 -10.31 28.09
N SER A 149 0.25 -9.95 29.19
CA SER A 149 0.23 -8.59 29.71
C SER A 149 1.01 -7.66 28.79
N ARG A 150 2.18 -8.10 28.30
CA ARG A 150 2.95 -7.38 27.28
C ARG A 150 2.21 -7.26 25.97
N LEU A 151 1.49 -8.31 25.53
CA LEU A 151 0.72 -8.23 24.29
C LEU A 151 -0.41 -7.19 24.39
N ARG A 152 -1.16 -7.18 25.51
CA ARG A 152 -2.19 -6.15 25.75
C ARG A 152 -1.58 -4.76 25.74
N TRP A 153 -0.48 -4.55 26.45
CA TRP A 153 0.23 -3.28 26.47
C TRP A 153 0.70 -2.85 25.09
N ALA A 154 1.26 -3.79 24.31
CA ALA A 154 1.77 -3.51 22.97
C ALA A 154 0.65 -3.09 22.00
N LEU A 155 -0.53 -3.70 22.09
CA LEU A 155 -1.71 -3.28 21.33
C LEU A 155 -2.12 -1.86 21.72
N THR A 156 -2.23 -1.57 23.02
CA THR A 156 -2.54 -0.22 23.53
C THR A 156 -1.53 0.81 23.01
N ALA A 157 -0.22 0.56 23.15
CA ALA A 157 0.84 1.46 22.70
C ALA A 157 0.79 1.73 21.18
N VAL A 158 0.44 0.71 20.37
CA VAL A 158 0.21 0.90 18.94
C VAL A 158 -1.02 1.80 18.69
N GLY A 159 -2.10 1.62 19.44
CA GLY A 159 -3.29 2.47 19.37
C GLY A 159 -3.02 3.92 19.78
N GLU A 160 -2.16 4.16 20.77
CA GLU A 160 -1.72 5.50 21.20
C GLU A 160 -0.88 6.16 20.11
N ARG A 161 0.07 5.39 19.55
CA ARG A 161 1.02 5.83 18.54
C ARG A 161 0.33 6.25 17.23
N HIS A 162 -0.68 5.52 16.80
CA HIS A 162 -1.36 5.72 15.51
C HIS A 162 -2.76 6.30 15.71
N GLU A 163 -2.92 7.62 15.55
CA GLU A 163 -4.19 8.31 15.85
C GLU A 163 -5.39 7.74 15.08
N VAL A 164 -5.15 7.25 13.87
CA VAL A 164 -6.21 6.70 13.01
C VAL A 164 -6.86 5.45 13.63
N LEU A 165 -6.14 4.68 14.44
CA LEU A 165 -6.68 3.48 15.11
C LEU A 165 -7.62 3.81 16.28
N ARG A 166 -7.56 5.05 16.78
CA ARG A 166 -8.45 5.60 17.82
C ARG A 166 -9.41 6.67 17.27
N THR A 167 -9.53 6.78 15.95
CA THR A 167 -10.37 7.76 15.26
C THR A 167 -11.77 7.21 15.02
N ARG A 168 -12.77 8.07 15.23
CA ARG A 168 -14.17 7.86 14.85
C ARG A 168 -14.61 8.87 13.79
N PHE A 169 -15.69 8.56 13.10
CA PHE A 169 -16.21 9.34 11.98
C PHE A 169 -17.65 9.74 12.28
N GLU A 170 -17.86 11.04 12.44
CA GLU A 170 -19.17 11.61 12.77
C GLU A 170 -19.69 12.44 11.59
N GLU A 171 -21.00 12.64 11.53
CA GLU A 171 -21.61 13.63 10.64
C GLU A 171 -21.80 14.95 11.39
N GLN A 172 -21.35 16.05 10.79
CA GLN A 172 -21.56 17.41 11.26
C GLN A 172 -21.97 18.28 10.06
N ASP A 173 -23.14 18.92 10.14
CA ASP A 173 -23.70 19.77 9.08
C ASP A 173 -23.73 19.11 7.69
N GLY A 174 -24.09 17.82 7.63
CA GLY A 174 -24.15 17.04 6.39
C GLY A 174 -22.79 16.63 5.84
N ARG A 175 -21.71 16.77 6.61
CA ARG A 175 -20.34 16.42 6.21
C ARG A 175 -19.69 15.47 7.20
N PRO A 176 -18.88 14.51 6.73
CA PRO A 176 -18.14 13.66 7.63
C PRO A 176 -16.95 14.41 8.25
N VAL A 177 -16.74 14.21 9.55
CA VAL A 177 -15.61 14.74 10.31
C VAL A 177 -14.92 13.62 11.08
N ALA A 178 -13.58 13.65 11.14
CA ALA A 178 -12.79 12.69 11.87
C ALA A 178 -12.48 13.22 13.28
N ARG A 179 -12.61 12.37 14.31
CA ARG A 179 -12.25 12.71 15.69
C ARG A 179 -11.41 11.60 16.32
N ALA A 180 -10.16 11.91 16.63
CA ALA A 180 -9.29 11.00 17.35
C ALA A 180 -9.59 11.07 18.85
N SER A 181 -9.84 9.91 19.47
CA SER A 181 -10.12 9.81 20.91
C SER A 181 -8.82 9.86 21.71
N GLU A 182 -8.77 10.46 22.90
CA GLU A 182 -7.52 10.53 23.69
C GLU A 182 -7.01 9.13 24.08
N GLU A 183 -7.93 8.24 24.42
CA GLU A 183 -7.63 6.86 24.81
C GLU A 183 -7.63 5.90 23.61
N PRO A 184 -6.78 4.85 23.62
CA PRO A 184 -6.82 3.76 22.65
C PRO A 184 -8.15 3.02 22.70
N ARG A 185 -8.70 2.73 21.52
CA ARG A 185 -9.97 2.02 21.37
C ARG A 185 -9.78 0.67 20.69
N ILE A 186 -8.82 -0.13 21.15
CA ILE A 186 -8.63 -1.50 20.65
C ILE A 186 -9.38 -2.47 21.56
N ARG A 187 -10.37 -3.16 21.02
CA ARG A 187 -11.02 -4.27 21.73
C ARG A 187 -10.09 -5.47 21.70
N PHE A 188 -9.79 -6.06 22.86
CA PHE A 188 -8.97 -7.27 22.95
C PHE A 188 -9.65 -8.36 23.77
N ASP A 189 -9.98 -9.46 23.09
CA ASP A 189 -10.63 -10.64 23.67
C ASP A 189 -9.69 -11.85 23.68
N GLN A 190 -9.85 -12.71 24.68
CA GLN A 190 -9.22 -14.03 24.73
C GLN A 190 -10.29 -15.09 24.62
N VAL A 191 -10.12 -16.01 23.67
CA VAL A 191 -11.06 -17.10 23.44
C VAL A 191 -10.38 -18.42 23.76
N ARG A 192 -11.09 -19.25 24.51
CA ARG A 192 -10.68 -20.63 24.80
C ARG A 192 -11.59 -21.57 24.01
N PRO A 193 -11.02 -22.51 23.23
CA PRO A 193 -11.80 -23.55 22.58
C PRO A 193 -12.63 -24.35 23.59
N GLY A 194 -13.81 -24.80 23.18
CA GLY A 194 -14.66 -25.66 24.00
C GLY A 194 -14.04 -27.05 24.23
N PRO A 195 -14.50 -27.82 25.23
CA PRO A 195 -14.07 -29.20 25.43
C PRO A 195 -14.32 -30.05 24.17
N GLY A 196 -13.28 -30.71 23.65
CA GLY A 196 -13.37 -31.58 22.47
C GLY A 196 -13.34 -30.85 21.12
N GLU A 197 -13.26 -29.52 21.10
CA GLU A 197 -13.06 -28.76 19.87
C GLU A 197 -11.60 -28.73 19.45
N SER A 198 -11.34 -28.72 18.14
CA SER A 198 -10.01 -28.41 17.62
C SER A 198 -9.69 -26.93 17.89
N PRO A 199 -8.60 -26.60 18.62
CA PRO A 199 -8.25 -25.21 18.88
C PRO A 199 -8.04 -24.39 17.62
N GLU A 200 -7.43 -24.98 16.60
CA GLU A 200 -7.18 -24.32 15.32
C GLU A 200 -8.48 -24.02 14.57
N ARG A 201 -9.43 -24.97 14.57
CA ARG A 201 -10.74 -24.76 13.96
C ARG A 201 -11.52 -23.66 14.68
N ALA A 202 -11.58 -23.70 16.01
CA ALA A 202 -12.26 -22.69 16.81
C ALA A 202 -11.66 -21.29 16.59
N ALA A 203 -10.33 -21.20 16.49
CA ALA A 203 -9.64 -19.94 16.22
C ALA A 203 -10.00 -19.35 14.84
N LEU A 204 -10.04 -20.20 13.80
CA LEU A 204 -10.41 -19.78 12.44
C LEU A 204 -11.88 -19.41 12.31
N GLU A 205 -12.78 -20.20 12.93
CA GLU A 205 -14.22 -19.89 12.96
C GLU A 205 -14.48 -18.57 13.69
N ARG A 206 -13.77 -18.31 14.80
CA ARG A 206 -13.87 -17.03 15.51
C ARG A 206 -13.34 -15.87 14.68
N ALA A 207 -12.18 -16.01 14.03
CA ALA A 207 -11.63 -14.98 13.16
C ALA A 207 -12.56 -14.67 11.98
N ALA A 208 -13.22 -15.69 11.41
CA ALA A 208 -14.22 -15.51 10.36
C ALA A 208 -15.50 -14.82 10.88
N ALA A 209 -15.95 -15.15 12.09
CA ALA A 209 -17.08 -14.48 12.74
C ALA A 209 -16.78 -13.00 13.01
N ASP A 210 -15.60 -12.69 13.56
CA ASP A 210 -15.16 -11.31 13.79
C ASP A 210 -15.04 -10.54 12.46
N ALA A 211 -14.56 -11.18 11.39
CA ALA A 211 -14.50 -10.58 10.06
C ALA A 211 -15.89 -10.31 9.46
N GLY A 212 -16.91 -11.08 9.83
CA GLY A 212 -18.30 -10.92 9.38
C GLY A 212 -19.14 -9.98 10.24
N GLU A 213 -18.67 -9.59 11.43
CA GLU A 213 -19.36 -8.65 12.32
C GLU A 213 -19.07 -7.20 11.86
N PRO A 214 -20.09 -6.37 11.56
CA PRO A 214 -19.90 -4.99 11.12
C PRO A 214 -19.20 -4.11 12.17
N PHE A 215 -18.59 -3.01 11.72
CA PHE A 215 -18.04 -1.98 12.60
C PHE A 215 -18.99 -0.78 12.64
N ASP A 216 -19.10 -0.17 13.83
CA ASP A 216 -19.73 1.14 14.00
C ASP A 216 -18.67 2.24 13.83
N LEU A 217 -18.77 3.02 12.75
CA LEU A 217 -17.82 4.09 12.44
C LEU A 217 -17.91 5.30 13.36
N ARG A 218 -19.07 5.48 14.01
CA ARG A 218 -19.37 6.63 14.86
C ARG A 218 -18.90 6.42 16.28
N ASP A 219 -19.26 5.30 16.88
CA ASP A 219 -19.04 5.07 18.30
C ASP A 219 -18.16 3.85 18.60
N GLY A 220 -17.96 2.95 17.62
CA GLY A 220 -17.25 1.70 17.80
C GLY A 220 -15.72 1.82 17.84
N PRO A 221 -15.02 0.85 18.48
CA PRO A 221 -13.61 0.62 18.22
C PRO A 221 -13.44 0.08 16.79
N LEU A 222 -12.59 0.71 15.98
CA LEU A 222 -12.34 0.26 14.60
C LEU A 222 -11.22 -0.78 14.48
N VAL A 223 -10.82 -1.34 15.64
CA VAL A 223 -9.83 -2.40 15.77
C VAL A 223 -10.33 -3.40 16.81
N ARG A 224 -10.44 -4.67 16.41
CA ARG A 224 -10.72 -5.81 17.27
C ARG A 224 -9.56 -6.79 17.19
N ALA A 225 -9.13 -7.30 18.32
CA ALA A 225 -8.09 -8.31 18.42
C ALA A 225 -8.60 -9.48 19.27
N THR A 226 -8.45 -10.70 18.74
CA THR A 226 -8.88 -11.93 19.40
C THR A 226 -7.70 -12.88 19.46
N LEU A 227 -7.33 -13.27 20.68
CA LEU A 227 -6.28 -14.26 20.90
C LEU A 227 -6.91 -15.62 21.22
N THR A 228 -6.56 -16.64 20.44
CA THR A 228 -6.89 -18.04 20.72
C THR A 228 -5.62 -18.83 21.00
N ARG A 229 -5.58 -19.52 22.15
CA ARG A 229 -4.48 -20.44 22.49
C ARG A 229 -4.69 -21.76 21.74
N LEU A 230 -3.73 -22.17 20.92
CA LEU A 230 -3.76 -23.41 20.16
C LEU A 230 -3.11 -24.56 20.95
N SER A 231 -2.00 -24.28 21.63
CA SER A 231 -1.27 -25.19 22.50
C SER A 231 -0.54 -24.40 23.60
N GLU A 232 0.36 -25.02 24.35
CA GLU A 232 1.12 -24.31 25.39
C GLU A 232 1.95 -23.15 24.82
N ASP A 233 2.60 -23.39 23.68
CA ASP A 233 3.55 -22.50 23.00
C ASP A 233 3.06 -22.04 21.61
N GLU A 234 1.78 -22.21 21.29
CA GLU A 234 1.25 -21.76 20.00
C GLU A 234 -0.09 -21.03 20.18
N HIS A 235 -0.18 -19.87 19.53
CA HIS A 235 -1.31 -18.97 19.64
C HIS A 235 -1.69 -18.43 18.26
N LEU A 236 -2.97 -18.17 18.05
CA LEU A 236 -3.47 -17.41 16.91
C LEU A 236 -3.99 -16.06 17.40
N LEU A 237 -3.35 -14.98 16.97
CA LEU A 237 -3.82 -13.61 17.18
C LEU A 237 -4.50 -13.14 15.89
N ALA A 238 -5.83 -13.07 15.92
CA ALA A 238 -6.62 -12.44 14.87
C ALA A 238 -6.77 -10.95 15.17
N ILE A 239 -6.53 -10.09 14.20
CA ILE A 239 -6.77 -8.65 14.27
C ILE A 239 -7.69 -8.29 13.11
N CYS A 240 -8.84 -7.72 13.40
CA CYS A 240 -9.78 -7.21 12.41
C CYS A 240 -9.89 -5.71 12.54
N THR A 241 -9.83 -5.00 11.41
CA THR A 241 -9.92 -3.53 11.34
C THR A 241 -10.93 -3.10 10.29
N HIS A 242 -11.46 -1.87 10.39
CA HIS A 242 -12.24 -1.31 9.29
C HIS A 242 -11.33 -0.64 8.24
N HIS A 243 -11.62 -0.81 6.95
CA HIS A 243 -10.77 -0.31 5.86
C HIS A 243 -10.62 1.23 5.84
N ILE A 244 -11.53 1.97 6.49
CA ILE A 244 -11.43 3.44 6.62
C ILE A 244 -10.22 3.89 7.46
N VAL A 245 -9.73 3.03 8.36
CA VAL A 245 -8.57 3.27 9.22
C VAL A 245 -7.40 2.34 8.93
N PHE A 246 -7.46 1.52 7.88
CA PHE A 246 -6.46 0.48 7.65
C PHE A 246 -6.35 0.06 6.17
N ASP A 247 -5.17 -0.35 5.72
CA ASP A 247 -4.94 -0.90 4.37
C ASP A 247 -3.90 -2.02 4.35
N GLY A 248 -3.67 -2.60 3.16
CA GLY A 248 -2.70 -3.68 2.98
C GLY A 248 -1.25 -3.30 3.32
N TRP A 249 -0.84 -2.04 3.10
CA TRP A 249 0.50 -1.57 3.49
C TRP A 249 0.64 -1.45 5.01
N SER A 250 -0.43 -1.01 5.67
CA SER A 250 -0.51 -0.83 7.11
C SER A 250 -0.36 -2.12 7.89
N VAL A 251 -0.60 -3.29 7.28
CA VAL A 251 -0.29 -4.60 7.85
C VAL A 251 1.19 -4.67 8.30
N SER A 252 2.11 -4.24 7.43
CA SER A 252 3.54 -4.32 7.73
C SER A 252 3.98 -3.34 8.81
N VAL A 253 3.36 -2.15 8.84
CA VAL A 253 3.55 -1.12 9.87
C VAL A 253 3.05 -1.62 11.23
N LEU A 254 1.83 -2.18 11.26
CA LEU A 254 1.20 -2.74 12.44
C LEU A 254 2.05 -3.86 13.05
N ILE A 255 2.48 -4.84 12.23
CA ILE A 255 3.29 -5.96 12.72
C ILE A 255 4.62 -5.47 13.30
N ARG A 256 5.30 -4.56 12.60
CA ARG A 256 6.57 -3.98 13.08
C ARG A 256 6.39 -3.22 14.39
N ASP A 257 5.39 -2.36 14.47
CA ASP A 257 5.20 -1.50 15.63
C ASP A 257 4.69 -2.30 16.84
N LEU A 258 3.84 -3.33 16.60
CA LEU A 258 3.42 -4.29 17.62
C LEU A 258 4.60 -5.10 18.15
N HIS A 259 5.48 -5.59 17.26
CA HIS A 259 6.70 -6.30 17.67
C HIS A 259 7.58 -5.42 18.55
N ALA A 260 7.92 -4.22 18.08
CA ALA A 260 8.77 -3.28 18.82
C ALA A 260 8.17 -2.92 20.19
N ALA A 261 6.86 -2.67 20.26
CA ALA A 261 6.20 -2.44 21.55
C ALA A 261 6.27 -3.69 22.45
N TYR A 262 6.03 -4.88 21.93
CA TYR A 262 6.10 -6.12 22.70
C TYR A 262 7.51 -6.42 23.25
N THR A 263 8.55 -6.14 22.47
CA THR A 263 9.96 -6.33 22.87
C THR A 263 10.50 -5.20 23.75
N GLY A 264 9.77 -4.09 23.88
CA GLY A 264 10.21 -2.92 24.64
C GLY A 264 11.22 -2.04 23.91
N GLU A 265 11.28 -2.13 22.58
CA GLU A 265 12.09 -1.25 21.74
C GLU A 265 11.53 0.19 21.78
N PRO A 266 12.36 1.22 22.03
CA PRO A 266 11.89 2.61 22.05
C PRO A 266 11.29 3.04 20.71
N GLN A 267 10.09 3.63 20.75
CA GLN A 267 9.41 4.16 19.56
C GLN A 267 9.20 5.67 19.69
N LYS A 268 9.78 6.45 18.77
CA LYS A 268 9.59 7.91 18.74
C LYS A 268 8.20 8.29 18.23
N PRO A 269 7.54 9.32 18.77
CA PRO A 269 6.27 9.82 18.21
C PRO A 269 6.34 10.05 16.70
N LEU A 270 5.24 9.81 16.00
CA LEU A 270 5.16 10.08 14.57
C LEU A 270 5.08 11.60 14.35
N PRO A 271 5.88 12.17 13.43
CA PRO A 271 5.93 13.59 13.14
C PRO A 271 4.69 14.08 12.38
N ILE A 272 3.96 13.16 11.72
CA ILE A 272 2.64 13.40 11.13
C ILE A 272 1.73 12.21 11.39
N GLN A 273 0.44 12.45 11.31
CA GLN A 273 -0.65 11.50 11.47
C GLN A 273 -1.62 11.60 10.30
N TYR A 274 -2.61 10.72 10.25
CA TYR A 274 -3.50 10.64 9.09
C TYR A 274 -4.37 11.88 8.89
N ALA A 275 -4.79 12.50 9.98
CA ALA A 275 -5.51 13.76 9.94
C ALA A 275 -4.71 14.88 9.24
N ASP A 276 -3.39 14.90 9.41
CA ASP A 276 -2.51 15.88 8.77
C ASP A 276 -2.47 15.66 7.25
N TYR A 277 -2.38 14.39 6.82
CA TYR A 277 -2.47 14.02 5.41
C TYR A 277 -3.82 14.37 4.81
N ALA A 278 -4.93 14.11 5.52
CA ALA A 278 -6.27 14.41 5.05
C ALA A 278 -6.47 15.93 4.86
N ALA A 279 -6.05 16.74 5.84
CA ALA A 279 -6.08 18.19 5.75
C ALA A 279 -5.22 18.72 4.59
N TRP A 280 -4.00 18.19 4.43
CA TRP A 280 -3.12 18.52 3.31
C TRP A 280 -3.74 18.16 1.95
N GLN A 281 -4.31 16.96 1.80
CA GLN A 281 -4.92 16.51 0.55
C GLN A 281 -6.07 17.44 0.14
N THR A 282 -6.93 17.77 1.11
CA THR A 282 -8.08 18.65 0.88
C THR A 282 -7.63 20.06 0.47
N ALA A 283 -6.61 20.62 1.12
CA ALA A 283 -6.07 21.92 0.75
C ALA A 283 -5.43 21.92 -0.64
N TRP A 284 -4.62 20.90 -0.94
CA TRP A 284 -3.94 20.76 -2.23
C TRP A 284 -4.92 20.63 -3.40
N LEU A 285 -5.98 19.83 -3.24
CA LEU A 285 -6.98 19.65 -4.29
C LEU A 285 -7.82 20.91 -4.53
N LYS A 286 -8.11 21.69 -3.49
CA LYS A 286 -8.82 22.97 -3.60
C LYS A 286 -8.01 24.03 -4.35
N ASP A 287 -6.68 23.93 -4.37
CA ASP A 287 -5.78 24.86 -5.07
C ASP A 287 -5.63 24.56 -6.58
N GLY A 288 -6.72 24.10 -7.22
CA GLY A 288 -6.80 23.85 -8.67
C GLY A 288 -6.25 22.49 -9.14
N ALA A 289 -5.56 21.73 -8.29
CA ALA A 289 -5.02 20.40 -8.67
C ALA A 289 -6.12 19.36 -8.93
N LEU A 290 -7.34 19.60 -8.45
CA LEU A 290 -8.50 18.75 -8.71
C LEU A 290 -8.98 18.87 -10.17
N ASP A 291 -9.06 20.09 -10.71
CA ASP A 291 -9.60 20.34 -12.05
C ASP A 291 -8.74 19.68 -13.13
N ASP A 292 -7.42 19.80 -13.03
CA ASP A 292 -6.48 19.14 -13.95
C ASP A 292 -6.64 17.61 -13.91
N GLN A 293 -6.83 17.03 -12.73
CA GLN A 293 -7.01 15.58 -12.57
C GLN A 293 -8.37 15.12 -13.08
N LEU A 294 -9.43 15.88 -12.82
CA LEU A 294 -10.76 15.59 -13.33
C LEU A 294 -10.78 15.67 -14.85
N ALA A 295 -10.21 16.72 -15.46
CA ALA A 295 -10.13 16.85 -16.91
C ALA A 295 -9.41 15.66 -17.56
N HIS A 296 -8.30 15.22 -16.96
CA HIS A 296 -7.59 14.02 -17.42
C HIS A 296 -8.48 12.78 -17.37
N TRP A 297 -9.13 12.51 -16.24
CA TRP A 297 -9.95 11.30 -16.08
C TRP A 297 -11.23 11.34 -16.91
N THR A 298 -11.89 12.48 -17.03
CA THR A 298 -13.05 12.64 -17.91
C THR A 298 -12.68 12.32 -19.36
N SER A 299 -11.56 12.87 -19.86
CA SER A 299 -11.07 12.55 -21.20
C SER A 299 -10.65 11.08 -21.33
N ALA A 300 -9.92 10.55 -20.35
CA ALA A 300 -9.47 9.16 -20.35
C ALA A 300 -10.60 8.14 -20.16
N LEU A 301 -11.81 8.53 -19.75
CA LEU A 301 -12.92 7.61 -19.54
C LEU A 301 -14.08 7.80 -20.52
N ALA A 302 -14.04 8.84 -21.37
CA ALA A 302 -15.15 9.21 -22.25
C ALA A 302 -15.65 8.08 -23.18
N ASP A 303 -14.74 7.34 -23.81
CA ASP A 303 -15.08 6.35 -24.86
C ASP A 303 -14.98 4.90 -24.38
N LEU A 304 -15.11 4.66 -23.07
CA LEU A 304 -14.99 3.30 -22.54
C LEU A 304 -16.30 2.53 -22.66
N PRO A 305 -16.24 1.21 -22.97
CA PRO A 305 -17.43 0.38 -22.91
C PRO A 305 -17.99 0.38 -21.48
N PRO A 306 -19.31 0.42 -21.31
CA PRO A 306 -19.94 0.57 -20.00
C PRO A 306 -19.75 -0.68 -19.12
N THR A 307 -19.64 -1.86 -19.75
CA THR A 307 -19.48 -3.15 -19.06
C THR A 307 -18.49 -4.05 -19.77
N LEU A 308 -17.83 -4.91 -18.97
CA LEU A 308 -17.08 -6.06 -19.46
C LEU A 308 -17.99 -7.29 -19.42
N ASP A 309 -18.26 -7.87 -20.58
CA ASP A 309 -19.24 -8.95 -20.77
C ASP A 309 -18.55 -10.32 -20.69
N LEU A 310 -18.14 -10.68 -19.48
CA LEU A 310 -17.59 -12.01 -19.23
C LEU A 310 -18.69 -13.08 -19.25
N PRO A 311 -18.41 -14.28 -19.80
CA PRO A 311 -19.34 -15.39 -19.74
C PRO A 311 -19.55 -15.81 -18.28
N THR A 312 -20.80 -15.78 -17.83
CA THR A 312 -21.18 -16.22 -16.47
C THR A 312 -22.04 -17.47 -16.54
N ASP A 313 -21.89 -18.37 -15.56
CA ASP A 313 -22.69 -19.60 -15.47
C ASP A 313 -24.18 -19.34 -15.20
N ARG A 314 -24.51 -18.13 -14.71
CA ARG A 314 -25.86 -17.69 -14.37
C ARG A 314 -26.06 -16.21 -14.74
N PRO A 315 -27.31 -15.75 -14.94
CA PRO A 315 -27.59 -14.34 -15.14
C PRO A 315 -27.04 -13.46 -14.00
N ARG A 316 -26.48 -12.29 -14.35
CA ARG A 316 -25.96 -11.33 -13.37
C ARG A 316 -27.12 -10.74 -12.55
N PRO A 317 -27.15 -10.90 -11.22
CA PRO A 317 -28.17 -10.29 -10.38
C PRO A 317 -27.95 -8.78 -10.24
N ALA A 318 -29.00 -8.03 -9.85
CA ALA A 318 -28.94 -6.60 -9.62
C ALA A 318 -28.06 -6.22 -8.41
N THR A 319 -27.96 -7.10 -7.42
CA THR A 319 -27.11 -6.96 -6.23
C THR A 319 -26.13 -8.12 -6.16
N ALA A 320 -24.91 -7.87 -5.69
CA ALA A 320 -23.91 -8.92 -5.55
C ALA A 320 -24.40 -10.03 -4.59
N SER A 321 -24.27 -11.30 -4.99
CA SER A 321 -24.76 -12.47 -4.25
C SER A 321 -23.66 -13.21 -3.48
N GLY A 322 -22.56 -12.53 -3.15
CA GLY A 322 -21.37 -13.10 -2.52
C GLY A 322 -20.26 -13.50 -3.51
N GLY A 323 -19.20 -14.12 -2.99
CA GLY A 323 -18.04 -14.54 -3.78
C GLY A 323 -17.28 -15.70 -3.14
N ALA A 324 -16.35 -16.27 -3.89
CA ALA A 324 -15.42 -17.30 -3.43
C ALA A 324 -14.01 -16.96 -3.91
N LEU A 325 -13.00 -17.39 -3.15
CA LEU A 325 -11.60 -17.21 -3.49
C LEU A 325 -11.01 -18.53 -3.98
N LEU A 326 -10.50 -18.53 -5.21
CA LEU A 326 -9.73 -19.64 -5.76
C LEU A 326 -8.26 -19.25 -5.78
N HIS A 327 -7.40 -20.15 -5.31
CA HIS A 327 -5.97 -19.95 -5.28
C HIS A 327 -5.30 -20.74 -6.39
N GLY A 328 -4.48 -20.06 -7.19
CA GLY A 328 -3.58 -20.67 -8.18
C GLY A 328 -2.13 -20.32 -7.87
N ARG A 329 -1.19 -21.16 -8.30
CA ARG A 329 0.25 -20.88 -8.23
C ARG A 329 0.83 -20.88 -9.64
N ILE A 330 1.60 -19.85 -9.94
CA ILE A 330 2.44 -19.82 -11.14
C ILE A 330 3.77 -20.48 -10.77
N GLY A 331 4.14 -21.53 -11.50
CA GLY A 331 5.38 -22.27 -11.27
C GLY A 331 6.64 -21.40 -11.43
N PRO A 332 7.76 -21.75 -10.78
CA PRO A 332 8.97 -20.95 -10.77
C PRO A 332 9.54 -20.70 -12.17
N GLU A 333 9.48 -21.70 -13.05
CA GLU A 333 9.93 -21.59 -14.45
C GLU A 333 9.11 -20.55 -15.23
N THR A 334 7.77 -20.63 -15.16
CA THR A 334 6.87 -19.65 -15.79
C THR A 334 7.09 -18.25 -15.24
N ALA A 335 7.27 -18.13 -13.91
CA ALA A 335 7.56 -16.84 -13.29
C ALA A 335 8.89 -16.26 -13.76
N GLN A 336 9.93 -17.07 -13.97
CA GLN A 336 11.20 -16.62 -14.52
C GLN A 336 11.07 -16.16 -15.97
N ARG A 337 10.35 -16.92 -16.81
CA ARG A 337 10.06 -16.53 -18.20
C ARG A 337 9.27 -15.22 -18.30
N LEU A 338 8.29 -15.01 -17.41
CA LEU A 338 7.55 -13.73 -17.34
C LEU A 338 8.45 -12.55 -16.95
N ARG A 339 9.41 -12.76 -16.02
CA ARG A 339 10.40 -11.72 -15.69
C ARG A 339 11.33 -11.42 -16.86
N ALA A 340 11.80 -12.45 -17.56
CA ALA A 340 12.64 -12.29 -18.74
C ALA A 340 11.90 -11.55 -19.87
N LEU A 341 10.64 -11.89 -20.12
CA LEU A 341 9.78 -11.16 -21.07
C LEU A 341 9.63 -9.70 -20.66
N ALA A 342 9.28 -9.44 -19.39
CA ALA A 342 9.16 -8.07 -18.90
C ALA A 342 10.45 -7.27 -19.10
N HIS A 343 11.61 -7.88 -18.84
CA HIS A 343 12.92 -7.26 -19.05
C HIS A 343 13.21 -6.99 -20.53
N ALA A 344 12.99 -7.98 -21.41
CA ALA A 344 13.18 -7.84 -22.86
C ALA A 344 12.32 -6.72 -23.46
N GLU A 345 11.11 -6.53 -22.95
CA GLU A 345 10.18 -5.48 -23.37
C GLU A 345 10.43 -4.12 -22.69
N GLY A 346 11.42 -4.01 -21.80
CA GLY A 346 11.67 -2.79 -21.02
C GLY A 346 10.48 -2.41 -20.13
N THR A 347 9.77 -3.39 -19.58
CA THR A 347 8.60 -3.22 -18.70
C THR A 347 8.82 -3.89 -17.35
N THR A 348 7.76 -4.02 -16.54
CA THR A 348 7.84 -4.78 -15.28
C THR A 348 6.95 -6.01 -15.28
N LEU A 349 7.25 -6.90 -14.34
CA LEU A 349 6.41 -8.07 -14.07
C LEU A 349 4.93 -7.69 -13.85
N PHE A 350 4.65 -6.56 -13.17
CA PHE A 350 3.27 -6.06 -13.06
C PHE A 350 2.66 -5.75 -14.43
N SER A 351 3.37 -5.00 -15.29
CA SER A 351 2.90 -4.66 -16.64
C SER A 351 2.67 -5.90 -17.50
N ALA A 352 3.58 -6.88 -17.43
CA ALA A 352 3.45 -8.16 -18.15
C ALA A 352 2.25 -8.97 -17.66
N LEU A 353 2.05 -9.08 -16.33
CA LEU A 353 0.89 -9.77 -15.76
C LEU A 353 -0.43 -9.04 -16.05
N TYR A 354 -0.42 -7.71 -16.00
CA TYR A 354 -1.57 -6.87 -16.35
C TYR A 354 -1.95 -7.06 -17.83
N ALA A 355 -0.96 -7.11 -18.71
CA ALA A 355 -1.14 -7.41 -20.13
C ALA A 355 -1.68 -8.83 -20.36
N ALA A 356 -1.12 -9.83 -19.67
CA ALA A 356 -1.62 -11.19 -19.74
C ALA A 356 -3.07 -11.29 -19.23
N PHE A 357 -3.39 -10.60 -18.14
CA PHE A 357 -4.74 -10.61 -17.57
C PHE A 357 -5.77 -9.96 -18.49
N GLY A 358 -5.49 -8.78 -19.07
CA GLY A 358 -6.44 -8.20 -20.02
C GLY A 358 -6.55 -8.97 -21.33
N ALA A 359 -5.49 -9.61 -21.82
CA ALA A 359 -5.61 -10.53 -22.96
C ALA A 359 -6.61 -11.65 -22.65
N VAL A 360 -6.57 -12.23 -21.44
CA VAL A 360 -7.59 -13.20 -21.00
C VAL A 360 -8.98 -12.58 -20.97
N LEU A 361 -9.15 -11.37 -20.42
CA LEU A 361 -10.46 -10.71 -20.35
C LEU A 361 -11.04 -10.40 -21.74
N MET A 362 -10.23 -9.85 -22.65
CA MET A 362 -10.63 -9.53 -24.02
C MET A 362 -11.02 -10.79 -24.80
N ARG A 363 -10.20 -11.85 -24.76
CA ARG A 363 -10.52 -13.13 -25.41
C ARG A 363 -11.78 -13.79 -24.85
N ARG A 364 -12.03 -13.67 -23.54
CA ARG A 364 -13.21 -14.29 -22.90
C ARG A 364 -14.48 -13.51 -23.15
N SER A 365 -14.40 -12.18 -23.25
CA SER A 365 -15.56 -11.31 -23.52
C SER A 365 -15.83 -11.12 -25.02
N GLY A 366 -14.85 -11.37 -25.89
CA GLY A 366 -14.92 -11.00 -27.30
C GLY A 366 -14.85 -9.48 -27.53
N GLN A 367 -14.40 -8.71 -26.54
CA GLN A 367 -14.28 -7.25 -26.62
C GLN A 367 -12.83 -6.82 -26.87
N ASP A 368 -12.63 -5.78 -27.68
CA ASP A 368 -11.31 -5.25 -28.05
C ASP A 368 -10.67 -4.33 -26.99
N SER A 369 -11.39 -4.10 -25.89
CA SER A 369 -10.90 -3.31 -24.77
C SER A 369 -11.52 -3.73 -23.45
N ALA A 370 -10.76 -3.56 -22.36
CA ALA A 370 -11.22 -3.84 -21.01
C ALA A 370 -10.74 -2.74 -20.05
N VAL A 371 -11.62 -2.37 -19.11
CA VAL A 371 -11.28 -1.46 -18.00
C VAL A 371 -10.96 -2.31 -16.78
N ILE A 372 -9.73 -2.21 -16.30
CA ILE A 372 -9.26 -3.01 -15.17
C ILE A 372 -8.90 -2.05 -14.04
N GLY A 373 -9.59 -2.16 -12.92
CA GLY A 373 -9.29 -1.36 -11.74
C GLY A 373 -7.97 -1.81 -11.10
N VAL A 374 -7.05 -0.87 -10.88
CA VAL A 374 -5.78 -1.15 -10.20
C VAL A 374 -5.71 -0.34 -8.91
N PRO A 375 -5.56 -0.99 -7.74
CA PRO A 375 -5.30 -0.28 -6.50
C PRO A 375 -3.87 0.27 -6.49
N VAL A 376 -3.69 1.50 -6.00
CA VAL A 376 -2.37 2.08 -5.75
C VAL A 376 -2.24 2.55 -4.30
N ALA A 377 -1.02 2.53 -3.77
CA ALA A 377 -0.76 2.84 -2.37
C ALA A 377 -1.03 4.31 -2.00
N ASN A 378 -1.00 5.22 -2.98
CA ASN A 378 -1.20 6.67 -2.79
C ASN A 378 -0.27 7.35 -1.77
N ARG A 379 0.89 6.74 -1.50
CA ARG A 379 1.93 7.24 -0.59
C ARG A 379 3.08 7.87 -1.39
N SER A 380 2.74 8.85 -2.21
CA SER A 380 3.69 9.54 -3.10
C SER A 380 4.47 10.67 -2.42
N ARG A 381 4.39 10.76 -1.09
CA ARG A 381 5.05 11.76 -0.25
C ARG A 381 6.07 11.05 0.63
N ALA A 382 7.28 11.60 0.76
CA ALA A 382 8.31 11.01 1.61
C ALA A 382 7.86 10.94 3.07
N GLU A 383 6.97 11.87 3.46
CA GLU A 383 6.30 11.93 4.75
C GLU A 383 5.29 10.77 4.94
N ALA A 384 4.90 10.03 3.89
CA ALA A 384 3.94 8.92 3.95
C ALA A 384 4.52 7.57 3.48
N GLU A 385 5.79 7.53 3.05
CA GLU A 385 6.47 6.34 2.50
C GLU A 385 7.06 5.39 3.57
N ASP A 386 7.06 4.09 3.28
CA ASP A 386 7.83 3.08 4.01
C ASP A 386 9.32 3.08 3.58
N GLY A 387 10.19 3.62 4.43
CA GLY A 387 11.64 3.46 4.30
C GLY A 387 12.10 2.08 4.80
N ARG A 388 12.64 1.23 3.91
CA ARG A 388 13.55 0.16 4.34
C ARG A 388 14.97 0.72 4.44
N ARG A 389 15.52 0.63 5.66
CA ARG A 389 16.92 0.86 6.10
C ARG A 389 17.44 2.30 6.05
N GLY A 390 18.15 2.65 7.14
CA GLY A 390 19.18 3.69 7.17
C GLY A 390 18.67 5.13 7.28
N GLN A 391 18.76 5.67 8.50
CA GLN A 391 18.81 7.09 8.88
C GLN A 391 17.71 8.04 8.36
N ASP A 392 16.95 8.58 9.32
CA ASP A 392 16.03 9.72 9.24
C ASP A 392 14.80 9.61 8.33
N ARG A 393 13.79 8.80 8.69
CA ARG A 393 12.41 8.89 8.13
C ARG A 393 11.35 8.40 9.13
N ASP A 394 10.86 9.33 9.95
CA ASP A 394 9.92 9.06 11.06
C ASP A 394 8.43 9.22 10.72
N ALA A 395 8.07 9.58 9.49
CA ALA A 395 6.69 9.88 9.12
C ALA A 395 5.98 8.63 8.56
N ARG A 396 5.18 7.94 9.39
CA ARG A 396 4.55 6.66 9.03
C ARG A 396 3.08 6.67 9.37
N VAL A 397 2.25 6.85 8.37
CA VAL A 397 0.81 7.00 8.55
C VAL A 397 0.08 5.84 7.89
N VAL A 398 -0.88 5.23 8.57
CA VAL A 398 -1.80 4.25 7.98
C VAL A 398 -2.81 4.95 7.06
N THR A 399 -2.88 4.59 5.77
CA THR A 399 -3.70 5.30 4.76
C THR A 399 -4.61 4.33 3.99
N PRO A 400 -5.89 4.61 3.71
CA PRO A 400 -6.70 3.84 2.78
C PRO A 400 -6.28 4.05 1.30
N PRO A 401 -6.44 3.05 0.44
CA PRO A 401 -5.99 3.08 -0.95
C PRO A 401 -6.93 3.88 -1.86
N SER A 402 -6.39 4.41 -2.96
CA SER A 402 -7.16 4.94 -4.10
C SER A 402 -7.09 3.96 -5.28
N ARG A 403 -8.20 3.80 -6.02
CA ARG A 403 -8.28 2.98 -7.23
C ARG A 403 -8.20 3.88 -8.45
N TYR A 404 -7.36 3.53 -9.42
CA TYR A 404 -7.30 4.19 -10.73
C TYR A 404 -7.58 3.18 -11.84
N PRO A 405 -8.33 3.57 -12.89
CA PRO A 405 -8.46 2.78 -14.11
C PRO A 405 -7.40 3.18 -15.15
N PRO A 406 -6.34 2.41 -15.44
CA PRO A 406 -5.44 2.77 -16.54
C PRO A 406 -6.03 2.33 -17.89
N ARG A 407 -5.97 3.22 -18.89
CA ARG A 407 -6.09 2.83 -20.31
C ARG A 407 -4.84 2.04 -20.73
N TRP A 408 -5.04 1.06 -21.62
CA TRP A 408 -3.94 0.29 -22.20
C TRP A 408 -3.11 1.14 -23.15
N THR A 409 -1.81 1.21 -22.89
CA THR A 409 -0.84 1.86 -23.78
C THR A 409 -0.59 0.99 -25.03
N GLY A 410 -0.14 1.61 -26.13
CA GLY A 410 0.15 0.88 -27.38
C GLY A 410 1.19 -0.24 -27.25
N ARG A 411 2.08 -0.19 -26.24
CA ARG A 411 3.01 -1.29 -25.90
C ARG A 411 2.29 -2.49 -25.28
N GLN A 412 1.35 -2.26 -24.37
CA GLN A 412 0.58 -3.35 -23.74
C GLN A 412 -0.33 -4.07 -24.74
N ARG A 413 -0.86 -3.35 -25.74
CA ARG A 413 -1.55 -3.99 -26.88
C ARG A 413 -0.62 -4.88 -27.68
N ARG A 414 0.61 -4.42 -27.99
CA ARG A 414 1.61 -5.26 -28.68
C ARG A 414 2.00 -6.48 -27.87
N THR A 415 2.32 -6.34 -26.58
CA THR A 415 2.62 -7.50 -25.73
C THR A 415 1.44 -8.47 -25.62
N ALA A 416 0.19 -7.99 -25.62
CA ALA A 416 -0.99 -8.86 -25.70
C ALA A 416 -1.13 -9.53 -27.07
N GLN A 417 -0.85 -8.80 -28.16
CA GLN A 417 -0.80 -9.34 -29.52
C GLN A 417 0.29 -10.41 -29.66
N ASP A 418 1.49 -10.19 -29.11
CA ASP A 418 2.59 -11.15 -29.13
C ASP A 418 2.25 -12.42 -28.31
N LEU A 419 1.42 -12.28 -27.26
CA LEU A 419 0.83 -13.40 -26.51
C LEU A 419 -0.35 -14.06 -27.26
N GLU A 420 -1.00 -13.37 -28.19
CA GLU A 420 -2.03 -13.88 -29.12
C GLU A 420 -1.43 -14.67 -30.27
N ASP A 421 -0.34 -14.17 -30.84
CA ASP A 421 0.36 -14.74 -31.98
C ASP A 421 1.29 -15.90 -31.58
N CYS A 422 1.39 -16.21 -30.27
CA CYS A 422 2.12 -17.37 -29.77
C CYS A 422 1.42 -18.68 -30.22
N PRO A 423 2.08 -19.54 -31.04
CA PRO A 423 1.47 -20.75 -31.60
C PRO A 423 1.03 -21.79 -30.55
N ALA A 424 1.57 -21.71 -29.33
CA ALA A 424 1.18 -22.54 -28.19
C ALA A 424 -0.08 -22.01 -27.47
N CYS A 425 -0.46 -20.74 -27.68
CA CYS A 425 -1.61 -20.09 -27.06
C CYS A 425 -2.85 -20.03 -27.98
N SER A 426 -2.68 -20.32 -29.28
CA SER A 426 -3.71 -20.40 -30.32
C SER A 426 -4.40 -21.76 -30.42
N ALA A 427 -4.03 -22.74 -29.59
CA ALA A 427 -4.81 -23.96 -29.45
C ALA A 427 -6.20 -23.63 -28.88
N PRO A 428 -7.31 -24.14 -29.44
CA PRO A 428 -8.63 -23.93 -28.86
C PRO A 428 -8.63 -24.50 -27.45
N TRP A 429 -8.84 -23.64 -26.45
CA TRP A 429 -9.12 -24.05 -25.07
C TRP A 429 -10.54 -24.63 -25.03
N SER A 430 -10.74 -25.79 -25.67
CA SER A 430 -11.99 -26.54 -25.69
C SER A 430 -12.18 -27.42 -24.45
N SER A 431 -11.25 -27.36 -23.48
CA SER A 431 -11.48 -28.01 -22.19
C SER A 431 -12.40 -27.14 -21.33
N PRO A 432 -13.62 -27.61 -20.98
CA PRO A 432 -14.33 -27.04 -19.86
C PRO A 432 -13.40 -27.10 -18.65
N TRP A 433 -13.28 -26.00 -17.91
CA TRP A 433 -12.63 -26.02 -16.60
C TRP A 433 -13.19 -27.20 -15.80
N PRO A 434 -12.37 -27.93 -15.02
CA PRO A 434 -12.92 -28.93 -14.12
C PRO A 434 -13.99 -28.23 -13.29
N ARG A 435 -15.23 -28.70 -13.42
CA ARG A 435 -16.33 -28.21 -12.58
C ARG A 435 -15.82 -28.36 -11.14
N PRO A 436 -15.89 -27.32 -10.30
CA PRO A 436 -15.58 -27.51 -8.90
C PRO A 436 -16.48 -28.66 -8.43
N GLU A 437 -15.87 -29.71 -7.86
CA GLU A 437 -16.63 -30.72 -7.15
C GLU A 437 -17.56 -29.97 -6.19
N PRO A 438 -18.84 -30.34 -6.09
CA PRO A 438 -19.76 -29.64 -5.20
C PRO A 438 -19.16 -29.67 -3.81
N ALA A 439 -18.66 -28.51 -3.36
CA ALA A 439 -18.25 -28.32 -1.98
C ALA A 439 -19.43 -28.82 -1.14
N ALA A 440 -19.18 -29.84 -0.31
CA ALA A 440 -20.18 -30.36 0.60
C ALA A 440 -20.85 -29.16 1.28
N ARG A 441 -22.14 -28.96 1.00
CA ARG A 441 -22.94 -27.87 1.56
C ARG A 441 -22.83 -27.97 3.08
N ARG A 442 -21.92 -27.21 3.69
CA ARG A 442 -22.02 -26.88 5.11
C ARG A 442 -23.06 -25.79 5.20
N SER A 443 -24.31 -26.23 5.23
CA SER A 443 -25.47 -25.41 5.54
C SER A 443 -25.30 -24.83 6.94
N ALA A 444 -24.92 -23.56 7.04
CA ALA A 444 -25.27 -22.73 8.17
C ALA A 444 -26.74 -22.32 7.98
N HIS A 445 -27.65 -23.18 8.41
CA HIS A 445 -29.04 -22.83 8.67
C HIS A 445 -29.30 -23.09 10.15
N ALA A 446 -29.30 -22.02 10.93
CA ALA A 446 -29.88 -22.02 12.25
C ALA A 446 -30.72 -20.74 12.43
N ALA A 447 -31.97 -20.99 12.84
CA ALA A 447 -32.87 -20.10 13.56
C ALA A 447 -33.40 -18.85 12.83
N ARG A 448 -34.48 -19.04 12.05
CA ARG A 448 -35.66 -18.19 12.22
C ARG A 448 -36.75 -19.02 12.89
N GLY A 449 -36.99 -18.74 14.17
CA GLY A 449 -38.15 -19.25 14.87
C GLY A 449 -39.42 -18.65 14.29
N SER A 450 -40.38 -19.50 13.92
CA SER A 450 -41.77 -19.09 13.77
C SER A 450 -42.53 -19.44 15.04
N ARG A 451 -43.13 -18.42 15.64
CA ARG A 451 -44.22 -18.56 16.61
C ARG A 451 -45.32 -19.45 16.04
N ARG A 452 -45.64 -20.54 16.74
CA ARG A 452 -46.99 -20.86 17.24
C ARG A 452 -46.88 -21.95 18.28
#